data_AF-A0A3C0KNJ6-F1
#
_entry.id   AF-A0A3C0KNJ6-F1
#
_cell.length_a   1.000
_cell.length_b   1.000
_cell.length_c   1.000
_cell.angle_alpha   90.00
_cell.angle_beta   90.00
_cell.angle_gamma   90.00
#
_symmetry.space_group_name_H-M   'P 1'
#
loop_
_entity.id
_entity.type
_entity.pdbx_description
1 polymer ?
#
loop_
_entity_poly.entity_id
_entity_poly.type
_entity_poly.pdbx_seq_one_letter_code
_entity_poly.pdbx_strand_id
1 'polypeptide(L)'
;MDIMSFKSRIIQKKSITMILTDSDRCRDGIQLKKSLTARDLTGLGIAAIVGAGIFSTIGNAAYHGGPAVSVLFLFTAVACGLSALCYAQFASTIPVSGSAYTYAYASMGEIAAWIIGWDLIMEYAVGNIAVAISWSDYFTAMLTGVGIHFPEYFSMDYLTAKAGYDAAEVLLRNGTQFFALKQDLRESWLAWQSAPALTHRLRLIVDIPAIAIILLVTRLVYIGMKETKKIANLMVIIKLAVLIAFIGIGTFYIHPENWHPFAPNGISGVLKGVSG
;
A
#
# COMPACT_ATOMS: atom_id res chain seq x y z
N MET A 1 19.51 6.49 -40.95
CA MET A 1 18.42 6.08 -40.05
C MET A 1 17.66 7.36 -39.70
N ASP A 2 16.53 7.60 -40.37
CA ASP A 2 15.87 8.90 -40.40
C ASP A 2 15.21 9.28 -39.06
N ILE A 3 15.48 10.49 -38.58
CA ILE A 3 14.90 11.06 -37.35
C ILE A 3 13.35 11.10 -37.42
N MET A 4 12.78 11.21 -38.62
CA MET A 4 11.32 11.15 -38.83
C MET A 4 10.73 9.75 -38.61
N SER A 5 11.48 8.67 -38.93
CA SER A 5 11.06 7.28 -38.68
C SER A 5 11.07 6.96 -37.18
N PHE A 6 12.05 7.51 -36.44
CA PHE A 6 12.12 7.36 -34.99
C PHE A 6 10.99 8.10 -34.27
N LYS A 7 10.69 9.35 -34.66
CA LYS A 7 9.55 10.12 -34.12
C LYS A 7 8.19 9.47 -34.44
N SER A 8 8.05 8.86 -35.62
CA SER A 8 6.84 8.14 -36.02
C SER A 8 6.58 6.91 -35.12
N ARG A 9 7.62 6.12 -34.82
CA ARG A 9 7.50 4.97 -33.90
C ARG A 9 7.12 5.39 -32.48
N ILE A 10 7.68 6.48 -31.97
CA ILE A 10 7.44 7.02 -30.62
C ILE A 10 5.96 7.33 -30.30
N ILE A 11 5.17 7.71 -31.31
CA ILE A 11 3.74 8.10 -31.15
C ILE A 11 2.80 6.98 -31.64
N GLN A 12 3.32 5.83 -32.08
CA GLN A 12 2.45 4.77 -32.59
C GLN A 12 1.53 4.25 -31.49
N LYS A 13 0.22 4.31 -31.78
CA LYS A 13 -0.83 3.69 -30.98
C LYS A 13 -1.02 2.27 -31.48
N LYS A 14 -1.14 1.31 -30.57
CA LYS A 14 -1.55 -0.04 -30.96
C LYS A 14 -3.04 -0.01 -31.25
N SER A 15 -3.44 -0.50 -32.42
CA SER A 15 -4.84 -0.58 -32.76
C SER A 15 -5.55 -1.52 -31.78
N ILE A 16 -6.77 -1.17 -31.40
CA ILE A 16 -7.60 -1.97 -30.50
C ILE A 16 -7.76 -3.40 -31.05
N THR A 17 -7.88 -3.53 -32.38
CA THR A 17 -7.94 -4.83 -33.07
C THR A 17 -6.71 -5.70 -32.83
N MET A 18 -5.51 -5.12 -32.80
CA MET A 18 -4.28 -5.87 -32.53
C MET A 18 -4.18 -6.27 -31.05
N ILE A 19 -4.64 -5.42 -30.12
CA ILE A 19 -4.70 -5.74 -28.69
C ILE A 19 -5.67 -6.92 -28.44
N LEU A 20 -6.85 -6.89 -29.07
CA LEU A 20 -7.82 -7.98 -28.98
C LEU A 20 -7.25 -9.28 -29.60
N THR A 21 -6.62 -9.18 -30.76
CA THR A 21 -5.99 -10.33 -31.43
C THR A 21 -4.87 -10.96 -30.58
N ASP A 22 -4.02 -10.14 -29.94
CA ASP A 22 -2.98 -10.64 -29.03
C ASP A 22 -3.59 -11.27 -27.76
N SER A 23 -4.68 -10.68 -27.24
CA SER A 23 -5.39 -11.26 -26.10
C SER A 23 -6.02 -12.61 -26.43
N ASP A 24 -6.49 -12.80 -27.66
CA ASP A 24 -7.03 -14.07 -28.14
C ASP A 24 -5.92 -15.08 -28.48
N ARG A 25 -4.77 -14.65 -29.01
CA ARG A 25 -3.60 -15.54 -29.20
C ARG A 25 -3.05 -16.08 -27.87
N CYS A 26 -3.06 -15.27 -26.81
CA CYS A 26 -2.71 -15.74 -25.46
C CYS A 26 -3.71 -16.76 -24.88
N ARG A 27 -4.92 -16.93 -25.47
CA ARG A 27 -5.88 -17.97 -25.05
C ARG A 27 -5.56 -19.36 -25.59
N ASP A 28 -4.71 -19.51 -26.59
CA ASP A 28 -4.50 -20.78 -27.30
C ASP A 28 -3.77 -21.88 -26.49
N GLY A 29 -3.40 -21.63 -25.23
CA GLY A 29 -2.78 -22.63 -24.34
C GLY A 29 -3.67 -23.16 -23.21
N ILE A 30 -4.52 -22.33 -22.60
CA ILE A 30 -5.39 -22.69 -21.46
C ILE A 30 -6.65 -21.81 -21.49
N GLN A 31 -7.80 -22.37 -21.88
CA GLN A 31 -9.06 -21.64 -21.89
C GLN A 31 -9.60 -21.49 -20.46
N LEU A 32 -9.36 -20.34 -19.83
CA LEU A 32 -9.90 -20.03 -18.50
C LEU A 32 -11.43 -19.90 -18.59
N LYS A 33 -12.16 -20.71 -17.81
CA LYS A 33 -13.63 -20.62 -17.72
C LYS A 33 -13.99 -19.29 -17.03
N LYS A 34 -14.80 -18.46 -17.70
CA LYS A 34 -15.38 -17.26 -17.09
C LYS A 34 -16.32 -17.69 -15.94
N SER A 35 -15.83 -17.57 -14.71
CA SER A 35 -16.58 -18.00 -13.51
C SER A 35 -16.88 -16.86 -12.53
N LEU A 36 -16.38 -15.66 -12.80
CA LEU A 36 -16.59 -14.46 -11.98
C LEU A 36 -17.85 -13.72 -12.42
N THR A 37 -18.68 -13.40 -11.43
CA THR A 37 -19.89 -12.59 -11.54
C THR A 37 -19.57 -11.13 -11.20
N ALA A 38 -20.46 -10.18 -11.54
CA ALA A 38 -20.31 -8.78 -11.13
C ALA A 38 -20.07 -8.62 -9.62
N ARG A 39 -20.77 -9.39 -8.77
CA ARG A 39 -20.57 -9.39 -7.32
C ARG A 39 -19.18 -9.87 -6.89
N ASP A 40 -18.64 -10.86 -7.60
CA ASP A 40 -17.30 -11.41 -7.33
C ASP A 40 -16.24 -10.37 -7.71
N LEU A 41 -16.44 -9.66 -8.83
CA LEU A 41 -15.56 -8.57 -9.28
C LEU A 41 -15.61 -7.36 -8.34
N THR A 42 -16.79 -6.95 -7.89
CA THR A 42 -16.92 -5.87 -6.89
C THR A 42 -16.25 -6.28 -5.56
N GLY A 43 -16.43 -7.53 -5.14
CA GLY A 43 -15.78 -8.06 -3.94
C GLY A 43 -14.25 -8.02 -4.07
N LEU A 44 -13.71 -8.49 -5.20
CA LEU A 44 -12.28 -8.45 -5.49
C LEU A 44 -11.72 -7.01 -5.50
N GLY A 45 -12.47 -6.06 -6.07
CA GLY A 45 -12.11 -4.64 -6.03
C GLY A 45 -12.06 -4.09 -4.60
N ILE A 46 -13.07 -4.36 -3.78
CA ILE A 46 -13.07 -3.96 -2.37
C ILE A 46 -11.91 -4.62 -1.61
N ALA A 47 -11.63 -5.91 -1.85
CA ALA A 47 -10.52 -6.62 -1.21
C ALA A 47 -9.15 -6.01 -1.51
N ALA A 48 -8.97 -5.52 -2.74
CA ALA A 48 -7.73 -4.91 -3.22
C ALA A 48 -7.55 -3.49 -2.67
N ILE A 49 -8.63 -2.73 -2.50
CA ILE A 49 -8.60 -1.36 -1.96
C ILE A 49 -8.49 -1.38 -0.43
N VAL A 50 -9.24 -2.24 0.26
CA VAL A 50 -9.23 -2.38 1.72
C VAL A 50 -8.04 -3.27 2.12
N GLY A 51 -6.89 -2.62 2.27
CA GLY A 51 -5.61 -3.26 2.61
C GLY A 51 -4.97 -2.69 3.87
N ALA A 52 -3.67 -2.91 3.99
CA ALA A 52 -2.88 -2.43 5.12
C ALA A 52 -3.00 -0.91 5.34
N GLY A 53 -3.11 -0.11 4.27
CA GLY A 53 -3.14 1.35 4.36
C GLY A 53 -4.19 1.91 5.31
N ILE A 54 -5.46 1.48 5.22
CA ILE A 54 -6.52 1.95 6.12
C ILE A 54 -6.24 1.60 7.60
N PHE A 55 -5.54 0.50 7.85
CA PHE A 55 -5.27 0.04 9.21
C PHE A 55 -3.99 0.68 9.78
N SER A 56 -2.93 0.83 8.99
CA SER A 56 -1.62 1.34 9.46
C SER A 56 -1.44 2.85 9.31
N THR A 57 -1.86 3.44 8.18
CA THR A 57 -1.51 4.84 7.87
C THR A 57 -2.48 5.86 8.44
N ILE A 58 -3.74 5.47 8.71
CA ILE A 58 -4.76 6.39 9.25
C ILE A 58 -4.37 6.95 10.62
N GLY A 59 -3.73 6.16 11.48
CA GLY A 59 -3.27 6.63 12.78
C GLY A 59 -2.25 7.76 12.64
N ASN A 60 -1.28 7.59 11.74
CA ASN A 60 -0.27 8.61 11.46
C ASN A 60 -0.88 9.85 10.77
N ALA A 61 -1.84 9.63 9.87
CA ALA A 61 -2.59 10.70 9.24
C ALA A 61 -3.33 11.54 10.28
N ALA A 62 -4.09 10.91 11.18
CA ALA A 62 -4.80 11.56 12.26
C ALA A 62 -3.85 12.25 13.26
N TYR A 63 -2.68 11.69 13.52
CA TYR A 63 -1.66 12.32 14.35
C TYR A 63 -1.16 13.65 13.76
N HIS A 64 -0.87 13.68 12.46
CA HIS A 64 -0.38 14.89 11.78
C HIS A 64 -1.48 15.87 11.40
N GLY A 65 -2.63 15.42 10.93
CA GLY A 65 -3.70 16.28 10.44
C GLY A 65 -4.84 16.53 11.42
N GLY A 66 -4.94 15.75 12.50
CA GLY A 66 -6.04 15.81 13.45
C GLY A 66 -7.39 15.38 12.86
N PRO A 67 -8.50 15.72 13.53
CA PRO A 67 -9.86 15.43 13.06
C PRO A 67 -10.18 15.91 11.64
N ALA A 68 -9.53 16.98 11.18
CA ALA A 68 -9.67 17.55 9.84
C ALA A 68 -9.29 16.60 8.68
N VAL A 69 -8.54 15.52 8.96
CA VAL A 69 -8.22 14.48 7.97
C VAL A 69 -9.48 13.81 7.40
N SER A 70 -10.56 13.75 8.17
CA SER A 70 -11.86 13.23 7.71
C SER A 70 -12.41 13.99 6.49
N VAL A 71 -12.27 15.33 6.48
CA VAL A 71 -12.69 16.18 5.37
C VAL A 71 -11.81 15.94 4.14
N LEU A 72 -10.50 15.76 4.34
CA LEU A 72 -9.58 15.45 3.24
C LEU A 72 -9.92 14.10 2.59
N PHE A 73 -10.23 13.07 3.38
CA PHE A 73 -10.68 11.79 2.83
C PHE A 73 -11.96 11.91 2.00
N LEU A 74 -12.89 12.80 2.36
CA LEU A 74 -14.09 13.05 1.56
C LEU A 74 -13.74 13.67 0.19
N PHE A 75 -12.85 14.66 0.15
CA PHE A 75 -12.36 15.23 -1.11
C PHE A 75 -11.61 14.20 -1.96
N THR A 76 -10.74 13.41 -1.35
CA THR A 76 -10.02 12.32 -2.02
C THR A 76 -11.00 11.29 -2.59
N ALA A 77 -12.06 10.94 -1.87
CA ALA A 77 -13.08 10.00 -2.34
C ALA A 77 -13.79 10.51 -3.61
N VAL A 78 -14.09 11.82 -3.67
CA VAL A 78 -14.67 12.43 -4.87
C VAL A 78 -13.68 12.36 -6.04
N ALA A 79 -12.41 12.72 -5.82
CA ALA A 79 -11.38 12.66 -6.85
C ALA A 79 -11.18 11.21 -7.38
N CYS A 80 -11.04 10.24 -6.48
CA CYS A 80 -10.94 8.82 -6.83
C CYS A 80 -12.19 8.32 -7.55
N GLY A 81 -13.39 8.80 -7.18
CA GLY A 81 -14.65 8.47 -7.84
C GLY A 81 -14.68 8.93 -9.30
N LEU A 82 -14.25 10.17 -9.57
CA LEU A 82 -14.14 10.69 -10.94
C LEU A 82 -13.12 9.89 -11.76
N SER A 83 -11.95 9.57 -11.19
CA SER A 83 -10.97 8.71 -11.85
C SER A 83 -11.53 7.31 -12.14
N ALA A 84 -12.24 6.70 -11.18
CA ALA A 84 -12.85 5.38 -11.35
C ALA A 84 -13.88 5.35 -12.49
N LEU A 85 -14.65 6.42 -12.70
CA LEU A 85 -15.58 6.54 -13.83
C LEU A 85 -14.83 6.56 -15.18
N CYS A 86 -13.70 7.28 -15.27
CA CYS A 86 -12.85 7.24 -16.47
C CYS A 86 -12.31 5.83 -16.73
N TYR A 87 -11.83 5.13 -15.69
CA TYR A 87 -11.37 3.75 -15.80
C TYR A 87 -12.49 2.78 -16.21
N ALA A 88 -13.71 2.96 -15.70
CA ALA A 88 -14.87 2.16 -16.08
C ALA A 88 -15.21 2.32 -17.57
N GLN A 89 -15.08 3.54 -18.11
CA GLN A 89 -15.26 3.80 -19.54
C GLN A 89 -14.19 3.12 -20.40
N PHE A 90 -12.92 3.13 -19.97
CA PHE A 90 -11.85 2.43 -20.69
C PHE A 90 -12.02 0.90 -20.63
N ALA A 91 -12.37 0.35 -19.47
CA ALA A 91 -12.58 -1.08 -19.28
C ALA A 91 -13.77 -1.62 -20.10
N SER A 92 -14.82 -0.82 -20.31
CA SER A 92 -15.95 -1.21 -21.16
C SER A 92 -15.62 -1.14 -22.65
N THR A 93 -14.71 -0.24 -23.04
CA THR A 93 -14.32 -0.03 -24.44
C THR A 93 -13.23 -1.01 -24.89
N ILE A 94 -12.31 -1.38 -24.00
CA ILE A 94 -11.18 -2.26 -24.29
C ILE A 94 -11.23 -3.45 -23.30
N PRO A 95 -12.09 -4.46 -23.55
CA PRO A 95 -12.38 -5.54 -22.61
C PRO A 95 -11.29 -6.63 -22.62
N VAL A 96 -10.05 -6.20 -22.41
CA VAL A 96 -8.87 -7.06 -22.33
C VAL A 96 -8.35 -7.08 -20.90
N SER A 97 -7.66 -8.16 -20.54
CA SER A 97 -6.97 -8.24 -19.25
C SER A 97 -5.77 -7.28 -19.28
N GLY A 98 -6.00 -6.02 -18.89
CA GLY A 98 -5.02 -4.95 -18.90
C GLY A 98 -5.37 -3.84 -17.90
N SER A 99 -4.38 -3.02 -17.56
CA SER A 99 -4.51 -1.87 -16.65
C SER A 99 -4.15 -0.57 -17.39
N ALA A 100 -3.84 0.51 -16.68
CA ALA A 100 -3.57 1.85 -17.22
C ALA A 100 -2.55 1.86 -18.38
N TYR A 101 -1.53 1.00 -18.35
CA TYR A 101 -0.58 0.79 -19.45
C TYR A 101 -1.28 0.54 -20.80
N THR A 102 -2.21 -0.42 -20.83
CA THR A 102 -2.93 -0.81 -22.06
C THR A 102 -3.81 0.33 -22.56
N TYR A 103 -4.46 1.06 -21.64
CA TYR A 103 -5.32 2.20 -21.99
C TYR A 103 -4.51 3.38 -22.51
N ALA A 104 -3.36 3.68 -21.91
CA ALA A 104 -2.43 4.69 -22.39
C ALA A 104 -1.85 4.33 -23.77
N TYR A 105 -1.54 3.05 -24.00
CA TYR A 105 -1.04 2.59 -25.30
C TYR A 105 -2.08 2.80 -26.40
N ALA A 106 -3.36 2.50 -26.11
CA ALA A 106 -4.44 2.68 -27.05
C ALA A 106 -4.78 4.17 -27.31
N SER A 107 -4.69 5.03 -26.29
CA SER A 107 -5.15 6.43 -26.36
C SER A 107 -4.04 7.44 -26.71
N MET A 108 -2.87 7.33 -26.09
CA MET A 108 -1.79 8.32 -26.12
C MET A 108 -0.55 7.85 -26.90
N GLY A 109 -0.38 6.55 -27.09
CA GLY A 109 0.72 5.97 -27.87
C GLY A 109 1.87 5.45 -27.00
N GLU A 110 2.93 4.98 -27.68
CA GLU A 110 3.98 4.16 -27.08
C GLU A 110 4.76 4.85 -25.95
N ILE A 111 5.21 6.10 -26.11
CA ILE A 111 5.96 6.79 -25.04
C ILE A 111 5.13 6.96 -23.76
N ALA A 112 3.88 7.42 -23.87
CA ALA A 112 3.04 7.62 -22.70
C ALA A 112 2.76 6.29 -21.99
N ALA A 113 2.49 5.24 -22.77
CA ALA A 113 2.33 3.89 -22.23
C ALA A 113 3.62 3.39 -21.56
N TRP A 114 4.78 3.62 -22.16
CA TRP A 114 6.07 3.20 -21.60
C TRP A 114 6.36 3.88 -20.27
N ILE A 115 6.15 5.20 -20.17
CA ILE A 115 6.29 5.95 -18.93
C ILE A 115 5.35 5.40 -17.86
N ILE A 116 4.06 5.24 -18.18
CA ILE A 116 3.05 4.70 -17.25
C ILE A 116 3.37 3.24 -16.88
N GLY A 117 3.95 2.46 -17.79
CA GLY A 117 4.38 1.09 -17.51
C GLY A 117 5.47 1.02 -16.45
N TRP A 118 6.50 1.87 -16.56
CA TRP A 118 7.55 1.97 -15.54
C TRP A 118 7.04 2.52 -14.21
N ASP A 119 6.15 3.51 -14.27
CA ASP A 119 5.48 4.07 -13.10
C ASP A 119 4.69 2.99 -12.34
N LEU A 120 3.86 2.21 -13.04
CA LEU A 120 3.11 1.10 -12.44
C LEU A 120 4.01 0.01 -11.84
N ILE A 121 5.13 -0.33 -12.50
CA ILE A 121 6.08 -1.32 -11.96
C ILE A 121 6.65 -0.83 -10.62
N MET A 122 7.03 0.45 -10.55
CA MET A 122 7.52 1.07 -9.32
C MET A 122 6.43 1.16 -8.25
N GLU A 123 5.23 1.59 -8.62
CA GLU A 123 4.07 1.70 -7.72
C GLU A 123 3.74 0.36 -7.08
N TYR A 124 3.67 -0.73 -7.86
CA TYR A 124 3.43 -2.07 -7.33
C TYR A 124 4.59 -2.57 -6.46
N ALA A 125 5.84 -2.23 -6.79
CA ALA A 125 7.01 -2.61 -5.98
C ALA A 125 6.98 -1.92 -4.61
N VAL A 126 6.81 -0.59 -4.59
CA VAL A 126 6.73 0.20 -3.35
C VAL A 126 5.49 -0.19 -2.54
N GLY A 127 4.35 -0.40 -3.21
CA GLY A 127 3.12 -0.87 -2.56
C GLY A 127 3.28 -2.22 -1.86
N ASN A 128 3.94 -3.19 -2.51
CA ASN A 128 4.20 -4.50 -1.89
C ASN A 128 5.12 -4.39 -0.67
N ILE A 129 6.13 -3.51 -0.70
CA ILE A 129 7.01 -3.25 0.45
C ILE A 129 6.20 -2.64 1.61
N ALA A 130 5.40 -1.60 1.34
CA ALA A 130 4.59 -0.94 2.36
C ALA A 130 3.57 -1.90 3.03
N VAL A 131 2.96 -2.78 2.24
CA VAL A 131 2.06 -3.83 2.76
C VAL A 131 2.81 -4.85 3.62
N ALA A 132 4.03 -5.24 3.23
CA ALA A 132 4.84 -6.19 3.99
C ALA A 132 5.31 -5.61 5.34
N ILE A 133 5.73 -4.34 5.37
CA ILE A 133 6.10 -3.64 6.62
C ILE A 133 4.88 -3.56 7.54
N SER A 134 3.74 -3.08 7.02
CA SER A 134 2.52 -2.99 7.84
C SER A 134 2.08 -4.36 8.38
N TRP A 135 2.25 -5.43 7.59
CA TRP A 135 1.97 -6.79 8.06
C TRP A 135 2.92 -7.21 9.18
N SER A 136 4.21 -6.86 9.08
CA SER A 136 5.22 -7.10 10.11
C SER A 136 4.82 -6.43 11.43
N ASP A 137 4.44 -5.15 11.39
CA ASP A 137 4.01 -4.39 12.56
C ASP A 137 2.80 -5.03 13.26
N TYR A 138 1.79 -5.47 12.49
CA TYR A 138 0.65 -6.19 13.06
C TYR A 138 1.06 -7.53 13.68
N PHE A 139 1.96 -8.25 13.01
CA PHE A 139 2.42 -9.54 13.48
C PHE A 139 3.21 -9.43 14.79
N THR A 140 4.13 -8.48 14.89
CA THR A 140 4.95 -8.24 16.09
C THR A 140 4.12 -7.65 17.24
N ALA A 141 3.16 -6.77 16.94
CA ALA A 141 2.20 -6.28 17.93
C ALA A 141 1.32 -7.42 18.48
N MET A 142 0.84 -8.31 17.61
CA MET A 142 0.09 -9.50 18.02
C MET A 142 0.94 -10.43 18.89
N LEU A 143 2.20 -10.69 18.51
CA LEU A 143 3.13 -11.50 19.30
C LEU A 143 3.35 -10.90 20.70
N THR A 144 3.54 -9.59 20.78
CA THR A 144 3.67 -8.87 22.05
C THR A 144 2.39 -9.00 22.89
N GLY A 145 1.21 -8.91 22.26
CA GLY A 145 -0.08 -9.12 22.91
C GLY A 145 -0.28 -10.51 23.52
N VAL A 146 0.35 -11.55 22.97
CA VAL A 146 0.36 -12.92 23.54
C VAL A 146 1.55 -13.18 24.49
N GLY A 147 2.35 -12.14 24.79
CA GLY A 147 3.50 -12.21 25.71
C GLY A 147 4.81 -12.66 25.08
N ILE A 148 4.88 -12.78 23.74
CA ILE A 148 6.11 -13.10 23.02
C ILE A 148 6.76 -11.79 22.57
N HIS A 149 7.84 -11.41 23.25
CA HIS A 149 8.61 -10.23 22.87
C HIS A 149 9.52 -10.53 21.68
N PHE A 150 9.22 -9.91 20.54
CA PHE A 150 10.05 -10.00 19.35
C PHE A 150 11.14 -8.91 19.40
N PRO A 151 12.42 -9.22 19.11
CA PRO A 151 13.48 -8.21 19.17
C PRO A 151 13.29 -7.06 18.17
N GLU A 152 13.38 -5.82 18.64
CA GLU A 152 13.11 -4.63 17.83
C GLU A 152 14.04 -4.48 16.61
N TYR A 153 15.30 -4.91 16.72
CA TYR A 153 16.24 -4.87 15.60
C TYR A 153 15.90 -5.88 14.49
N PHE A 154 14.98 -6.82 14.73
CA PHE A 154 14.47 -7.75 13.75
C PHE A 154 13.07 -7.42 13.21
N SER A 155 12.42 -6.37 13.73
CA SER A 155 11.08 -5.92 13.31
C SER A 155 11.09 -4.61 12.53
N MET A 156 12.25 -4.00 12.29
CA MET A 156 12.35 -2.74 11.55
C MET A 156 13.50 -2.73 10.56
N ASP A 157 13.41 -1.82 9.58
CA ASP A 157 14.49 -1.59 8.62
C ASP A 157 15.60 -0.69 9.19
N TYR A 158 16.78 -0.80 8.58
CA TYR A 158 17.98 -0.10 9.01
C TYR A 158 17.88 1.43 8.92
N LEU A 159 17.24 1.96 7.86
CA LEU A 159 17.17 3.41 7.64
C LEU A 159 16.22 4.06 8.65
N THR A 160 15.07 3.44 8.89
CA THR A 160 14.12 3.87 9.92
C THR A 160 14.76 3.81 11.30
N ALA A 161 15.45 2.72 11.65
CA ALA A 161 16.15 2.59 12.92
C ALA A 161 17.22 3.68 13.10
N LYS A 162 18.01 3.97 12.06
CA LYS A 162 19.05 4.99 12.11
C LYS A 162 18.46 6.39 12.27
N ALA A 163 17.48 6.74 11.44
CA ALA A 163 16.84 8.06 11.48
C ALA A 163 16.13 8.29 12.84
N GLY A 164 15.43 7.28 13.34
CA GLY A 164 14.78 7.32 14.65
C GLY A 164 15.77 7.40 15.81
N TYR A 165 16.89 6.67 15.76
CA TYR A 165 17.97 6.78 16.74
C TYR A 165 18.58 8.18 16.78
N ASP A 166 18.89 8.77 15.62
CA ASP A 166 19.49 10.12 15.55
C ASP A 166 18.52 11.18 16.10
N ALA A 167 17.23 11.07 15.78
CA ALA A 167 16.20 11.95 16.32
C ALA A 167 16.02 11.76 17.84
N ALA A 168 15.99 10.52 18.32
CA ALA A 168 15.88 10.21 19.75
C ALA A 168 17.10 10.70 20.54
N GLU A 169 18.30 10.55 19.99
CA GLU A 169 19.55 10.97 20.63
C GLU A 169 19.59 12.48 20.84
N VAL A 170 19.12 13.28 19.87
CA VAL A 170 19.01 14.74 20.03
C VAL A 170 18.08 15.11 21.18
N LEU A 171 16.92 14.46 21.29
CA LEU A 171 15.94 14.73 22.35
C LEU A 171 16.45 14.31 23.73
N LEU A 172 17.11 13.15 23.83
CA LEU A 172 17.73 12.67 25.06
C LEU A 172 18.86 13.58 25.54
N ARG A 173 19.70 14.07 24.61
CA ARG A 173 20.76 15.05 24.91
C ARG A 173 20.20 16.38 25.41
N ASN A 174 19.02 16.77 24.94
CA ASN A 174 18.30 17.97 25.40
C ASN A 174 17.60 17.77 26.77
N GLY A 175 17.83 16.65 27.45
CA GLY A 175 17.29 16.38 28.78
C GLY A 175 15.91 15.72 28.79
N THR A 176 15.37 15.32 27.64
CA THR A 176 14.11 14.56 27.57
C THR A 176 14.33 13.18 28.17
N GLN A 177 13.42 12.72 29.03
CA GLN A 177 13.49 11.38 29.59
C GLN A 177 13.16 10.33 28.52
N PHE A 178 13.79 9.16 28.59
CA PHE A 178 13.55 8.06 27.66
C PHE A 178 12.08 7.61 27.60
N PHE A 179 11.40 7.57 28.75
CA PHE A 179 9.98 7.23 28.83
C PHE A 179 9.05 8.31 28.29
N ALA A 180 9.53 9.55 28.16
CA ALA A 180 8.80 10.65 27.54
C ALA A 180 8.98 10.70 26.01
N LEU A 181 9.90 9.89 25.46
CA LEU A 181 10.03 9.76 24.00
C LEU A 181 8.78 9.11 23.40
N LYS A 182 8.43 9.54 22.19
CA LYS A 182 7.42 8.89 21.35
C LYS A 182 7.75 7.40 21.22
N GLN A 183 6.71 6.56 21.18
CA GLN A 183 6.86 5.11 21.09
C GLN A 183 7.74 4.70 19.90
N ASP A 184 7.48 5.21 18.69
CA ASP A 184 8.26 4.92 17.48
C ASP A 184 9.75 5.26 17.65
N LEU A 185 10.06 6.38 18.32
CA LEU A 185 11.45 6.81 18.59
C LEU A 185 12.11 5.91 19.62
N ARG A 186 11.35 5.43 20.60
CA ARG A 186 11.83 4.52 21.64
C ARG A 186 12.18 3.16 21.05
N GLU A 187 11.29 2.61 20.22
CA GLU A 187 11.50 1.36 19.51
C GLU A 187 12.71 1.47 18.58
N SER A 188 12.82 2.56 17.80
CA SER A 188 13.98 2.81 16.93
C SER A 188 15.29 2.90 17.71
N TRP A 189 15.28 3.58 18.85
CA TRP A 189 16.45 3.70 19.71
C TRP A 189 16.86 2.36 20.33
N LEU A 190 15.89 1.55 20.78
CA LEU A 190 16.11 0.21 21.31
C LEU A 190 16.64 -0.74 20.25
N ALA A 191 16.05 -0.73 19.05
CA ALA A 191 16.53 -1.50 17.91
C ALA A 191 17.99 -1.16 17.61
N TRP A 192 18.31 0.13 17.52
CA TRP A 192 19.69 0.54 17.26
C TRP A 192 20.63 0.06 18.36
N GLN A 193 20.33 0.33 19.64
CA GLN A 193 21.19 -0.06 20.77
C GLN A 193 21.38 -1.57 20.94
N SER A 194 20.31 -2.34 20.78
CA SER A 194 20.31 -3.79 20.99
C SER A 194 20.86 -4.58 19.80
N ALA A 195 20.97 -3.96 18.62
CA ALA A 195 21.47 -4.61 17.42
C ALA A 195 22.96 -5.00 17.54
N PRO A 196 23.33 -6.25 17.16
CA PRO A 196 24.72 -6.67 17.15
C PRO A 196 25.51 -5.89 16.08
N ALA A 197 26.68 -5.37 16.47
CA ALA A 197 27.57 -4.65 15.58
C ALA A 197 28.38 -5.64 14.73
N LEU A 198 28.16 -5.66 13.41
CA LEU A 198 28.99 -6.43 12.47
C LEU A 198 30.34 -5.75 12.21
N THR A 199 30.36 -4.42 12.22
CA THR A 199 31.56 -3.59 11.99
C THR A 199 31.42 -2.29 12.78
N HIS A 200 32.50 -1.53 12.97
CA HIS A 200 32.50 -0.23 13.67
C HIS A 200 31.40 0.76 13.22
N ARG A 201 30.82 0.59 12.01
CA ARG A 201 29.76 1.45 11.47
C ARG A 201 28.46 0.71 11.11
N LEU A 202 28.44 -0.63 11.14
CA LEU A 202 27.33 -1.43 10.63
C LEU A 202 26.73 -2.28 11.74
N ARG A 203 25.43 -2.15 11.95
CA ARG A 203 24.62 -2.94 12.88
C ARG A 203 23.67 -3.84 12.09
N LEU A 204 23.40 -5.05 12.59
CA LEU A 204 22.40 -5.93 11.98
C LEU A 204 21.00 -5.47 12.37
N ILE A 205 20.34 -4.75 11.46
CA ILE A 205 18.95 -4.33 11.62
C ILE A 205 18.22 -4.68 10.34
N VAL A 206 17.17 -5.49 10.46
CA VAL A 206 16.42 -5.99 9.32
C VAL A 206 15.04 -6.45 9.75
N ASP A 207 14.00 -6.08 8.99
CA ASP A 207 12.64 -6.54 9.23
C ASP A 207 12.46 -7.98 8.74
N ILE A 208 12.68 -8.95 9.63
CA ILE A 208 12.57 -10.38 9.33
C ILE A 208 11.13 -10.76 8.96
N PRO A 209 10.08 -10.39 9.71
CA PRO A 209 8.73 -10.78 9.36
C PRO A 209 8.27 -10.22 8.01
N ALA A 210 8.62 -8.97 7.65
CA ALA A 210 8.32 -8.41 6.34
C ALA A 210 9.02 -9.19 5.20
N ILE A 211 10.30 -9.52 5.35
CA ILE A 211 11.02 -10.33 4.36
C ILE A 211 10.39 -11.73 4.25
N ALA A 212 10.05 -12.34 5.38
CA ALA A 212 9.46 -13.67 5.41
C ALA A 212 8.12 -13.70 4.67
N ILE A 213 7.24 -12.72 4.88
CA ILE A 213 5.94 -12.68 4.17
C ILE A 213 6.13 -12.41 2.68
N ILE A 214 7.07 -11.55 2.27
CA ILE A 214 7.38 -11.32 0.84
C ILE A 214 7.85 -12.62 0.18
N LEU A 215 8.77 -13.36 0.81
CA LEU A 215 9.28 -14.62 0.27
C LEU A 215 8.18 -15.69 0.21
N LEU A 216 7.31 -15.74 1.23
CA LEU A 216 6.17 -16.66 1.27
C LEU A 216 5.19 -16.37 0.13
N VAL A 217 4.77 -15.11 -0.03
CA VAL A 217 3.83 -14.70 -1.09
C VAL A 217 4.48 -14.91 -2.45
N THR A 218 5.76 -14.58 -2.62
CA THR A 218 6.50 -14.83 -3.87
C THR A 218 6.53 -16.32 -4.23
N ARG A 219 6.85 -17.19 -3.26
CA ARG A 219 6.83 -18.65 -3.46
C ARG A 219 5.43 -19.15 -3.80
N LEU A 220 4.41 -18.60 -3.16
CA LEU A 220 3.01 -18.96 -3.37
C LEU A 220 2.54 -18.55 -4.78
N VAL A 221 2.92 -17.35 -5.24
CA VAL A 221 2.67 -16.90 -6.62
C VAL A 221 3.43 -17.76 -7.63
N TYR A 222 4.67 -18.15 -7.33
CA TYR A 222 5.50 -19.00 -8.19
C TYR A 222 4.92 -20.42 -8.37
N ILE A 223 4.38 -21.02 -7.30
CA ILE A 223 3.71 -22.34 -7.36
C ILE A 223 2.39 -22.25 -8.16
N GLY A 224 1.81 -21.05 -8.24
CA GLY A 224 0.56 -20.79 -8.94
C GLY A 224 -0.64 -20.95 -8.01
N MET A 225 -1.33 -19.83 -7.73
CA MET A 225 -2.59 -19.84 -7.00
C MET A 225 -3.73 -20.32 -7.89
N LYS A 226 -4.33 -21.46 -7.55
CA LYS A 226 -5.67 -21.84 -8.03
C LYS A 226 -6.68 -21.53 -6.94
N GLU A 227 -6.82 -20.25 -6.61
CA GLU A 227 -7.78 -19.82 -5.61
C GLU A 227 -9.21 -20.02 -6.10
N THR A 228 -10.06 -20.55 -5.23
CA THR A 228 -11.49 -20.72 -5.54
C THR A 228 -12.22 -19.43 -5.22
N LYS A 229 -13.13 -18.98 -6.09
CA LYS A 229 -13.95 -17.77 -5.88
C LYS A 229 -14.59 -17.66 -4.47
N LYS A 230 -14.91 -18.80 -3.85
CA LYS A 230 -15.47 -18.87 -2.49
C LYS A 230 -14.49 -18.34 -1.43
N ILE A 231 -13.20 -18.67 -1.54
CA ILE A 231 -12.17 -18.24 -0.59
C ILE A 231 -11.93 -16.74 -0.74
N ALA A 232 -11.81 -16.26 -1.97
CA ALA A 232 -11.67 -14.82 -2.26
C ALA A 232 -12.85 -14.01 -1.68
N ASN A 233 -14.09 -14.43 -1.95
CA ASN A 233 -15.28 -13.75 -1.43
C ASN A 233 -15.36 -13.82 0.10
N LEU A 234 -14.99 -14.95 0.71
CA LEU A 234 -14.95 -15.08 2.17
C LEU A 234 -13.97 -14.08 2.80
N MET A 235 -12.78 -13.92 2.22
CA MET A 235 -11.78 -12.98 2.73
C MET A 235 -12.28 -11.53 2.73
N VAL A 236 -13.01 -11.13 1.67
CA VAL A 236 -13.65 -9.81 1.59
C VAL A 236 -14.65 -9.62 2.72
N ILE A 237 -15.52 -10.62 2.93
CA ILE A 237 -16.55 -10.56 3.98
C ILE A 237 -15.90 -10.41 5.35
N ILE A 238 -14.84 -11.17 5.64
CA ILE A 238 -14.11 -11.07 6.91
C ILE A 238 -13.54 -9.66 7.10
N LYS A 239 -12.83 -9.12 6.09
CA LYS A 239 -12.26 -7.76 6.16
C LYS A 239 -13.34 -6.70 6.43
N LEU A 240 -14.46 -6.77 5.73
CA LEU A 240 -15.57 -5.84 5.92
C LEU A 240 -16.24 -6.01 7.28
N ALA A 241 -16.40 -7.24 7.77
CA ALA A 241 -16.96 -7.51 9.09
C ALA A 241 -16.10 -6.90 10.20
N VAL A 242 -14.77 -7.02 10.11
CA VAL A 242 -13.83 -6.39 11.06
C VAL A 242 -13.98 -4.86 11.04
N LEU A 243 -14.08 -4.25 9.85
CA LEU A 243 -14.26 -2.81 9.71
C LEU A 243 -15.60 -2.33 10.30
N ILE A 244 -16.70 -3.04 10.01
CA ILE A 244 -18.02 -2.73 10.56
C ILE A 244 -18.03 -2.90 12.08
N ALA A 245 -17.40 -3.96 12.60
CA ALA A 245 -17.26 -4.17 14.03
C ALA A 245 -16.45 -3.04 14.70
N PHE A 246 -15.35 -2.62 14.09
CA PHE A 246 -14.55 -1.50 14.57
C PHE A 246 -15.35 -0.19 14.63
N ILE A 247 -16.10 0.13 13.57
CA ILE A 247 -16.98 1.32 13.55
C ILE A 247 -18.08 1.18 14.60
N GLY A 248 -18.76 0.03 14.65
CA GLY A 248 -19.90 -0.21 15.54
C GLY A 248 -19.52 -0.21 17.03
N ILE A 249 -18.32 -0.69 17.39
CA ILE A 249 -17.80 -0.59 18.76
C ILE A 249 -17.28 0.82 19.01
N GLY A 250 -16.52 1.39 18.06
CA GLY A 250 -15.88 2.68 18.18
C GLY A 250 -16.87 3.84 18.38
N THR A 251 -18.08 3.76 17.83
CA THR A 251 -19.13 4.78 18.03
C THR A 251 -19.50 5.00 19.49
N PHE A 252 -19.41 3.98 20.34
CA PHE A 252 -19.69 4.10 21.78
C PHE A 252 -18.57 4.82 22.56
N TYR A 253 -17.38 4.95 21.97
CA TYR A 253 -16.20 5.58 22.58
C TYR A 253 -15.84 6.93 21.92
N ILE A 254 -16.76 7.53 21.16
CA ILE A 254 -16.56 8.85 20.57
C ILE A 254 -16.72 9.92 21.64
N HIS A 255 -15.63 10.61 21.94
CA HIS A 255 -15.61 11.82 22.78
C HIS A 255 -15.49 13.06 21.89
N PRO A 256 -16.54 13.89 21.77
CA PRO A 256 -16.52 15.10 20.94
C PRO A 256 -15.44 16.12 21.36
N GLU A 257 -14.97 16.05 22.60
CA GLU A 257 -13.85 16.88 23.08
C GLU A 257 -12.58 16.66 22.25
N ASN A 258 -12.33 15.43 21.78
CA ASN A 258 -11.17 15.09 20.96
C ASN A 258 -11.23 15.68 19.55
N TRP A 259 -12.35 16.31 19.16
CA TRP A 259 -12.47 17.01 17.88
C TRP A 259 -11.91 18.43 17.92
N HIS A 260 -11.56 18.92 19.10
CA HIS A 260 -10.94 20.23 19.30
C HIS A 260 -9.51 20.07 19.85
N PRO A 261 -8.50 20.69 19.22
CA PRO A 261 -8.57 21.48 17.99
C PRO A 261 -8.78 20.59 16.73
N PHE A 262 -9.64 21.04 15.81
CA PHE A 262 -10.01 20.27 14.61
C PHE A 262 -8.84 20.09 13.63
N ALA A 263 -7.98 21.11 13.49
CA ALA A 263 -6.79 21.10 12.65
C ALA A 263 -5.57 21.61 13.46
N PRO A 264 -5.01 20.80 14.38
CA PRO A 264 -3.96 21.23 15.30
C PRO A 264 -2.70 21.75 14.58
N ASN A 265 -2.35 21.13 13.46
CA ASN A 265 -1.17 21.46 12.66
C ASN A 265 -1.52 22.25 11.39
N GLY A 266 -2.72 22.84 11.35
CA GLY A 266 -3.26 23.57 10.21
C GLY A 266 -3.37 22.73 8.93
N ILE A 267 -3.56 23.41 7.80
CA ILE A 267 -3.76 22.77 6.48
C ILE A 267 -2.53 21.95 6.06
N SER A 268 -1.32 22.41 6.41
CA SER A 268 -0.09 21.69 6.09
C SER A 268 -0.05 20.31 6.76
N GLY A 269 -0.47 20.20 8.02
CA GLY A 269 -0.59 18.92 8.71
C GLY A 269 -1.66 18.01 8.10
N VAL A 270 -2.81 18.59 7.71
CA VAL A 270 -3.89 17.85 7.06
C VAL A 270 -3.44 17.25 5.73
N LEU A 271 -2.76 18.03 4.88
CA LEU A 271 -2.24 17.57 3.60
C LEU A 271 -1.15 16.50 3.76
N LYS A 272 -0.28 16.63 4.77
CA LYS A 272 0.72 15.60 5.11
C LYS A 272 0.10 14.26 5.48
N GLY A 273 -1.12 14.26 6.01
CA GLY A 273 -1.81 13.03 6.41
C GLY A 273 -2.19 12.10 5.26
N VAL A 274 -2.21 12.58 4.01
CA VAL A 274 -2.58 11.76 2.83
C VAL A 274 -1.41 11.59 1.85
N SER A 275 -0.28 12.23 2.12
CA SER A 275 0.94 12.11 1.30
C SER A 275 1.91 11.01 1.80
N GLY A 276 1.46 10.15 2.70
CA GLY A 276 2.27 9.09 3.33
C GLY A 276 2.00 7.71 2.77
#